data_AF-A0A932PGP0-F1
#
_entry.id   AF-A0A932PGP0-F1
#
_cell.length_a   1.000
_cell.length_b   1.000
_cell.length_c   1.000
_cell.angle_alpha   90.00
_cell.angle_beta   90.00
_cell.angle_gamma   90.00
#
_symmetry.space_group_name_H-M   'P 1'
#
loop_
_entity.id
_entity.type
_entity.pdbx_description
1 polymer ?
#
loop_
_entity_poly.entity_id
_entity_poly.type
_entity_poly.pdbx_seq_one_letter_code
_entity_poly.pdbx_strand_id
1 'polypeptide(L)'
;MISATRLWSWVIGKPATARLVNQPPDPDADAAWELWYRDSFDRECPPQCELSGCGLVRGLMELWARYLFESIRLDGQKGFSHFHLWSNNRRIDILEKFDDTAGQVRLRRWMFGTKDSTKKGYVEEADAALLEKIATAHAALLRAGETNLPLFAAAVESADLPEFERKLRELG
;
A
#
# COMPACT_ATOMS: atom_id res chain seq x y z
N MET A 1 22.14 -29.78 42.48
CA MET A 1 22.45 -30.41 41.19
C MET A 1 21.57 -29.76 40.12
N ILE A 2 22.20 -28.92 39.27
CA ILE A 2 21.98 -28.66 37.82
C ILE A 2 20.50 -28.62 37.34
N SER A 3 19.93 -27.43 37.09
CA SER A 3 19.78 -26.74 35.77
C SER A 3 18.64 -27.35 34.90
N ALA A 4 17.80 -26.66 34.13
CA ALA A 4 17.91 -25.35 33.50
C ALA A 4 16.53 -24.79 33.09
N THR A 5 16.46 -23.47 33.09
CA THR A 5 15.51 -22.54 32.48
C THR A 5 15.36 -22.73 30.97
N ARG A 6 14.16 -22.54 30.40
CA ARG A 6 14.00 -22.07 28.99
C ARG A 6 12.86 -21.07 28.86
N LEU A 7 13.25 -19.80 28.90
CA LEU A 7 12.54 -18.65 28.34
C LEU A 7 12.49 -18.80 26.82
N TRP A 8 11.31 -18.61 26.22
CA TRP A 8 11.19 -18.43 24.78
C TRP A 8 11.25 -16.93 24.49
N SER A 9 12.44 -16.43 24.16
CA SER A 9 12.61 -15.14 23.50
C SER A 9 12.12 -15.25 22.06
N TRP A 10 11.07 -14.52 21.71
CA TRP A 10 10.79 -14.23 20.31
C TRP A 10 11.78 -13.17 19.83
N VAL A 11 12.61 -13.58 18.88
CA VAL A 11 13.54 -12.71 18.16
C VAL A 11 12.71 -11.80 17.27
N ILE A 12 12.68 -10.51 17.61
CA ILE A 12 12.23 -9.46 16.71
C ILE A 12 13.22 -9.45 15.54
N GLY A 13 12.78 -9.94 14.38
CA GLY A 13 13.53 -9.81 13.13
C GLY A 13 13.78 -8.33 12.85
N LYS A 14 15.05 -7.96 12.66
CA LYS A 14 15.46 -6.62 12.23
C LYS A 14 14.83 -6.32 10.86
N PRO A 15 14.19 -5.15 10.64
CA PRO A 15 13.87 -4.72 9.30
C PRO A 15 15.15 -4.27 8.59
N ALA A 16 15.48 -4.93 7.47
CA ALA A 16 16.49 -4.46 6.54
C ALA A 16 15.97 -3.17 5.89
N THR A 17 16.37 -2.02 6.45
CA THR A 17 16.00 -0.70 5.93
C THR A 17 17.19 -0.18 5.13
N ALA A 18 17.18 -0.41 3.82
CA ALA A 18 17.99 0.39 2.91
C ALA A 18 17.36 1.78 2.87
N ARG A 19 17.85 2.68 3.73
CA ARG A 19 17.42 4.07 3.80
C ARG A 19 17.81 4.77 2.48
N LEU A 20 16.85 5.08 1.62
CA LEU A 20 17.06 6.04 0.54
C LEU A 20 17.21 7.43 1.20
N VAL A 21 18.40 8.01 1.10
CA VAL A 21 18.89 9.10 1.97
C VAL A 21 18.20 10.47 1.74
N ASN A 22 17.23 10.59 0.83
CA ASN A 22 16.70 11.90 0.38
C ASN A 22 15.16 12.03 0.33
N GLN A 23 14.40 11.29 1.15
CA GLN A 23 12.94 11.49 1.27
C GLN A 23 12.54 12.18 2.58
N PRO A 24 11.44 12.98 2.57
CA PRO A 24 10.91 13.56 3.80
C PRO A 24 10.53 12.44 4.79
N PRO A 25 10.68 12.69 6.11
CA PRO A 25 10.35 11.70 7.14
C PRO A 25 8.86 11.32 7.06
N ASP A 26 8.54 10.06 7.40
CA ASP A 26 7.16 9.58 7.50
C ASP A 26 6.35 10.56 8.36
N PRO A 27 5.31 11.19 7.80
CA PRO A 27 4.55 12.23 8.49
C PRO A 27 3.99 11.79 9.84
N ASP A 28 3.69 10.51 9.98
CA ASP A 28 3.10 9.91 11.17
C ASP A 28 3.82 8.58 11.48
N ALA A 29 5.14 8.65 11.69
CA ALA A 29 6.00 7.49 11.93
C ALA A 29 5.56 6.60 13.11
N ASP A 30 4.93 7.20 14.13
CA ASP A 30 4.45 6.50 15.33
C ASP A 30 2.96 6.10 15.24
N ALA A 31 2.25 6.44 14.15
CA ALA A 31 0.84 6.10 14.02
C ALA A 31 0.66 4.59 13.89
N ALA A 32 -0.09 4.02 14.82
CA ALA A 32 -0.56 2.65 14.70
C ALA A 32 -1.52 2.55 13.52
N TRP A 33 -1.46 1.42 12.82
CA TRP A 33 -2.38 1.10 11.74
C TRP A 33 -2.77 -0.36 11.74
N GLU A 34 -3.96 -0.63 11.21
CA GLU A 34 -4.48 -1.96 10.93
C GLU A 34 -4.96 -1.98 9.49
N LEU A 35 -4.59 -3.03 8.75
CA LEU A 35 -5.09 -3.30 7.42
C LEU A 35 -6.23 -4.30 7.51
N TRP A 36 -7.37 -3.90 6.96
CA TRP A 36 -8.60 -4.68 6.99
C TRP A 36 -9.00 -5.12 5.59
N TYR A 37 -9.33 -6.40 5.46
CA TYR A 37 -9.85 -7.04 4.26
C TYR A 37 -11.35 -7.27 4.37
N ARG A 38 -12.03 -7.21 3.24
CA ARG A 38 -13.41 -7.66 3.08
C ARG A 38 -13.58 -8.29 1.69
N ASP A 39 -14.25 -9.43 1.66
CA ASP A 39 -14.74 -10.02 0.41
C ASP A 39 -15.94 -9.21 -0.10
N SER A 40 -15.89 -8.79 -1.36
CA SER A 40 -16.96 -8.03 -2.01
C SER A 40 -18.12 -8.91 -2.45
N PHE A 41 -17.89 -10.23 -2.60
CA PHE A 41 -18.91 -11.21 -2.97
C PHE A 41 -19.70 -11.68 -1.75
N ASP A 42 -19.02 -12.01 -0.65
CA ASP A 42 -19.64 -12.40 0.61
C ASP A 42 -19.82 -11.19 1.53
N ARG A 43 -21.00 -10.56 1.44
CA ARG A 43 -21.35 -9.39 2.26
C ARG A 43 -21.72 -9.73 3.69
N GLU A 44 -21.99 -11.00 3.99
CA GLU A 44 -22.33 -11.46 5.34
C GLU A 44 -21.06 -11.77 6.15
N CYS A 45 -19.95 -12.08 5.47
CA CYS A 45 -18.64 -12.19 6.09
C CYS A 45 -18.17 -10.81 6.62
N PRO A 46 -17.95 -10.66 7.93
CA PRO A 46 -17.47 -9.41 8.49
C PRO A 46 -16.03 -9.12 8.02
N PRO A 47 -15.65 -7.83 7.89
CA PRO A 47 -14.25 -7.48 7.61
C PRO A 47 -13.29 -8.07 8.65
N GLN A 48 -12.09 -8.44 8.20
CA GLN A 48 -11.07 -9.08 9.02
C GLN A 48 -9.80 -8.24 9.02
N CYS A 49 -9.16 -8.12 10.19
CA CYS A 49 -7.83 -7.51 10.30
C CYS A 49 -6.79 -8.52 9.81
N GLU A 50 -6.08 -8.16 8.74
CA GLU A 50 -5.06 -8.99 8.08
C GLU A 50 -3.66 -8.70 8.64
N LEU A 51 -3.37 -7.44 8.97
CA LEU A 51 -2.05 -6.98 9.37
C LEU A 51 -2.15 -5.72 10.24
N SER A 52 -1.18 -5.53 11.13
CA SER A 52 -1.06 -4.31 11.93
C SER A 52 0.40 -3.87 12.03
N GLY A 53 0.62 -2.58 12.23
CA GLY A 53 1.96 -2.03 12.40
C GLY A 53 1.97 -0.58 12.85
N CYS A 54 3.12 0.08 12.63
CA CYS A 54 3.32 1.50 12.87
C CYS A 54 3.90 2.20 11.62
N GLY A 55 3.68 3.50 11.53
CA GLY A 55 4.11 4.36 10.43
C GLY A 55 3.08 4.41 9.31
N LEU A 56 2.50 5.58 9.06
CA LEU A 56 1.45 5.76 8.06
C LEU A 56 1.93 5.35 6.66
N VAL A 57 3.15 5.71 6.27
CA VAL A 57 3.69 5.33 4.95
C VAL A 57 3.76 3.81 4.82
N ARG A 58 4.20 3.11 5.85
CA ARG A 58 4.26 1.63 5.84
C ARG A 58 2.87 1.01 5.72
N GLY A 59 1.88 1.52 6.45
CA GLY A 59 0.50 1.06 6.33
C GLY A 59 -0.07 1.31 4.93
N LEU A 60 0.22 2.47 4.34
CA LEU A 60 -0.18 2.80 2.97
C LEU A 60 0.53 1.93 1.93
N MET A 61 1.80 1.55 2.12
CA MET A 61 2.48 0.59 1.24
C MET A 61 1.74 -0.76 1.24
N GLU A 62 1.37 -1.28 2.40
CA GLU A 62 0.62 -2.54 2.52
C GLU A 62 -0.75 -2.46 1.85
N LEU A 63 -1.47 -1.34 2.07
CA LEU A 63 -2.76 -1.06 1.43
C LEU A 63 -2.64 -1.03 -0.10
N TRP A 64 -1.71 -0.23 -0.62
CA TRP A 64 -1.51 -0.05 -2.06
C TRP A 64 -1.08 -1.35 -2.75
N ALA A 65 -0.15 -2.09 -2.15
CA ALA A 65 0.34 -3.33 -2.72
C ALA A 65 -0.79 -4.37 -2.88
N ARG A 66 -1.62 -4.55 -1.84
CA ARG A 66 -2.77 -5.47 -1.90
C ARG A 66 -3.86 -4.98 -2.84
N TYR A 67 -4.23 -3.71 -2.74
CA TYR A 67 -5.23 -3.12 -3.63
C TYR A 67 -4.88 -3.33 -5.11
N LEU A 68 -3.66 -2.94 -5.51
CA LEU A 68 -3.24 -3.07 -6.91
C LEU A 68 -3.10 -4.54 -7.34
N PHE A 69 -2.72 -5.44 -6.43
CA PHE A 69 -2.49 -6.85 -6.75
C PHE A 69 -3.76 -7.73 -6.74
N GLU A 70 -4.71 -7.46 -5.86
CA GLU A 70 -5.90 -8.29 -5.64
C GLU A 70 -7.16 -7.66 -6.24
N SER A 71 -7.29 -6.34 -6.13
CA SER A 71 -8.52 -5.63 -6.52
C SER A 71 -8.52 -5.20 -7.98
N ILE A 72 -7.37 -5.15 -8.65
CA ILE A 72 -7.24 -4.65 -10.02
C ILE A 72 -6.60 -5.72 -10.91
N ARG A 73 -7.24 -6.11 -12.01
CA ARG A 73 -6.66 -7.05 -12.98
C ARG A 73 -5.93 -6.32 -14.12
N LEU A 74 -5.07 -7.04 -14.83
CA LEU A 74 -4.27 -6.48 -15.95
C LEU A 74 -5.11 -6.05 -17.16
N ASP A 75 -6.32 -6.57 -17.28
CA ASP A 75 -7.33 -6.23 -18.28
C ASP A 75 -8.26 -5.08 -17.85
N GLY A 76 -8.06 -4.54 -16.63
CA GLY A 76 -8.88 -3.47 -16.07
C GLY A 76 -10.17 -3.93 -15.39
N GLN A 77 -10.44 -5.23 -15.33
CA GLN A 77 -11.52 -5.76 -14.50
C GLN A 77 -11.16 -5.63 -13.01
N LYS A 78 -12.19 -5.48 -12.17
CA LYS A 78 -12.03 -5.48 -10.71
C LYS A 78 -12.05 -6.89 -10.16
N GLY A 79 -11.19 -7.13 -9.18
CA GLY A 79 -11.25 -8.30 -8.31
C GLY A 79 -12.39 -8.17 -7.30
N PHE A 80 -12.45 -9.15 -6.39
CA PHE A 80 -13.48 -9.21 -5.35
C PHE A 80 -12.95 -8.79 -3.97
N SER A 81 -11.70 -8.35 -3.89
CA SER A 81 -11.07 -7.98 -2.63
C SER A 81 -11.20 -6.48 -2.37
N HIS A 82 -11.72 -6.10 -1.20
CA HIS A 82 -11.71 -4.71 -0.73
C HIS A 82 -10.75 -4.58 0.46
N PHE A 83 -9.86 -3.59 0.41
CA PHE A 83 -8.93 -3.30 1.50
C PHE A 83 -9.11 -1.86 1.99
N HIS A 84 -8.94 -1.67 3.29
CA HIS A 84 -8.84 -0.34 3.89
C HIS A 84 -7.86 -0.34 5.05
N LEU A 85 -7.29 0.83 5.34
CA LEU A 85 -6.44 1.03 6.50
C LEU A 85 -7.26 1.74 7.58
N TRP A 86 -7.13 1.29 8.83
CA TRP A 86 -7.53 2.06 10.00
C TRP A 86 -6.27 2.64 10.64
N SER A 87 -6.18 3.96 10.78
CA SER A 87 -5.04 4.63 11.43
C SER A 87 -5.48 5.92 12.10
N ASN A 88 -5.01 6.18 13.31
CA ASN A 88 -5.38 7.38 14.10
C ASN A 88 -6.91 7.63 14.17
N ASN A 89 -7.70 6.58 14.41
CA ASN A 89 -9.17 6.61 14.43
C ASN A 89 -9.83 7.08 13.12
N ARG A 90 -9.10 6.99 12.00
CA ARG A 90 -9.57 7.33 10.66
C ARG A 90 -9.50 6.09 9.77
N ARG A 91 -10.55 5.91 8.98
CA ARG A 91 -10.56 4.98 7.85
C ARG A 91 -9.91 5.62 6.63
N ILE A 92 -9.05 4.88 5.95
CA ILE A 92 -8.41 5.26 4.70
C ILE A 92 -8.72 4.17 3.67
N ASP A 93 -9.48 4.53 2.64
CA ASP A 93 -9.79 3.67 1.49
C ASP A 93 -9.03 4.20 0.26
N ILE A 94 -8.77 3.31 -0.71
CA ILE A 94 -8.38 3.74 -2.06
C ILE A 94 -9.68 4.03 -2.84
N LEU A 95 -9.97 5.32 -3.06
CA LEU A 95 -11.16 5.77 -3.78
C LEU A 95 -10.98 5.59 -5.27
N GLU A 96 -12.03 5.13 -5.94
CA GLU A 96 -12.03 4.85 -7.37
C GLU A 96 -13.02 5.78 -8.08
N LYS A 97 -12.67 6.27 -9.28
CA LYS A 97 -13.67 6.83 -10.18
C LYS A 97 -14.44 5.68 -10.82
N PHE A 98 -15.75 5.84 -10.91
CA PHE A 98 -16.62 4.86 -11.57
C PHE A 98 -16.18 4.66 -13.02
N ASP A 99 -16.03 3.40 -13.43
CA ASP A 99 -15.61 2.95 -14.77
C ASP A 99 -14.29 3.50 -15.34
N ASP A 100 -13.42 4.08 -14.50
CA ASP A 100 -12.07 4.50 -14.90
C ASP A 100 -11.00 3.75 -14.10
N THR A 101 -10.49 2.68 -14.70
CA THR A 101 -9.43 1.83 -14.13
C THR A 101 -8.08 2.04 -14.81
N ALA A 102 -7.96 2.99 -15.75
CA ALA A 102 -6.74 3.14 -16.56
C ALA A 102 -5.50 3.46 -15.71
N GLY A 103 -5.65 4.39 -14.76
CA GLY A 103 -4.58 4.73 -13.81
C GLY A 103 -4.21 3.54 -12.92
N GLN A 104 -5.20 2.80 -12.42
CA GLN A 104 -5.01 1.63 -11.56
C GLN A 104 -4.26 0.50 -12.29
N VAL A 105 -4.69 0.16 -13.50
CA VAL A 105 -4.04 -0.87 -14.34
C VAL A 105 -2.59 -0.48 -14.63
N ARG A 106 -2.34 0.80 -14.90
CA ARG A 106 -1.01 1.28 -15.21
C ARG A 106 -0.08 1.23 -14.00
N LEU A 107 -0.56 1.67 -12.83
CA LEU A 107 0.17 1.51 -11.57
C LEU A 107 0.46 0.04 -11.27
N ARG A 108 -0.53 -0.85 -11.43
CA ARG A 108 -0.32 -2.30 -11.27
C ARG A 108 0.79 -2.81 -12.19
N ARG A 109 0.77 -2.44 -13.48
CA ARG A 109 1.77 -2.88 -14.46
C ARG A 109 3.17 -2.38 -14.12
N TRP A 110 3.31 -1.13 -13.68
CA TRP A 110 4.62 -0.63 -13.25
C TRP A 110 5.11 -1.33 -11.98
N MET A 111 4.21 -1.60 -11.03
CA MET A 111 4.57 -2.15 -9.74
C MET A 111 4.84 -3.66 -9.77
N PHE A 112 4.10 -4.42 -10.58
CA PHE A 112 4.12 -5.89 -10.58
C PHE A 112 4.41 -6.52 -11.95
N GLY A 113 4.50 -5.72 -13.01
CA GLY A 113 4.62 -6.23 -14.38
C GLY A 113 3.39 -7.01 -14.80
N THR A 114 3.61 -8.25 -15.27
CA THR A 114 2.55 -9.17 -15.72
C THR A 114 2.20 -10.24 -14.70
N LYS A 115 2.67 -10.12 -13.45
CA LYS A 115 2.41 -11.12 -12.41
C LYS A 115 0.92 -11.15 -12.02
N ASP A 116 0.42 -12.36 -11.76
CA ASP A 116 -0.94 -12.65 -11.35
C ASP A 116 -1.01 -13.43 -10.01
N SER A 117 0.12 -13.91 -9.52
CA SER A 117 0.25 -14.63 -8.25
C SER A 117 1.54 -14.24 -7.51
N THR A 118 1.50 -14.30 -6.17
CA THR A 118 2.66 -14.06 -5.29
C THR A 118 2.80 -15.18 -4.27
N LYS A 119 4.04 -15.57 -3.97
CA LYS A 119 4.39 -16.49 -2.87
C LYS A 119 5.19 -15.81 -1.75
N LYS A 120 5.68 -14.60 -1.98
CA LYS A 120 6.54 -13.83 -1.07
C LYS A 120 5.78 -12.74 -0.31
N GLY A 121 4.52 -12.52 -0.65
CA GLY A 121 3.73 -11.40 -0.15
C GLY A 121 3.71 -10.23 -1.15
N TYR A 122 2.82 -9.28 -0.91
CA TYR A 122 2.50 -8.24 -1.88
C TYR A 122 3.56 -7.14 -1.93
N VAL A 123 4.02 -6.65 -0.77
CA VAL A 123 5.05 -5.60 -0.70
C VAL A 123 6.40 -6.11 -1.24
N GLU A 124 6.76 -7.36 -0.96
CA GLU A 124 8.03 -7.94 -1.43
C GLU A 124 8.06 -8.18 -2.95
N GLU A 125 6.92 -8.42 -3.58
CA GLU A 125 6.83 -8.63 -5.04
C GLU A 125 6.70 -7.32 -5.84
N ALA A 126 6.32 -6.23 -5.17
CA ALA A 126 6.19 -4.91 -5.75
C ALA A 126 7.57 -4.28 -6.04
N ASP A 127 7.62 -3.34 -6.97
CA ASP A 127 8.70 -2.35 -6.99
C ASP A 127 8.63 -1.51 -5.71
N ALA A 128 9.51 -1.82 -4.75
CA ALA A 128 9.51 -1.21 -3.43
C ALA A 128 9.73 0.30 -3.46
N ALA A 129 10.57 0.79 -4.37
CA ALA A 129 10.88 2.22 -4.47
C ALA A 129 9.69 3.01 -5.02
N LEU A 130 9.01 2.47 -6.03
CA LEU A 130 7.79 3.07 -6.57
C LEU A 130 6.65 3.02 -5.54
N LEU A 131 6.49 1.89 -4.85
CA LEU A 131 5.47 1.72 -3.83
C LEU A 131 5.65 2.72 -2.68
N GLU A 132 6.88 2.90 -2.20
CA GLU A 132 7.20 3.90 -1.17
C GLU A 132 6.91 5.33 -1.65
N LYS A 133 7.24 5.68 -2.90
CA LYS A 133 6.92 7.00 -3.48
C LYS A 133 5.41 7.25 -3.53
N ILE A 134 4.62 6.26 -3.97
CA ILE A 134 3.16 6.36 -4.04
C ILE A 134 2.56 6.49 -2.63
N ALA A 135 3.03 5.69 -1.67
CA ALA A 135 2.57 5.75 -0.29
C ALA A 135 2.90 7.10 0.36
N THR A 136 4.11 7.63 0.12
CA THR A 136 4.55 8.95 0.59
C THR A 136 3.69 10.06 0.01
N ALA A 137 3.46 10.06 -1.31
CA ALA A 137 2.60 11.04 -1.96
C ALA A 137 1.14 10.94 -1.45
N HIS A 138 0.62 9.73 -1.25
CA HIS A 138 -0.71 9.55 -0.67
C HIS A 138 -0.78 10.09 0.76
N ALA A 139 0.25 9.87 1.60
CA ALA A 139 0.30 10.43 2.94
C ALA A 139 0.28 11.97 2.93
N ALA A 140 1.00 12.59 2.00
CA ALA A 140 0.98 14.05 1.81
C ALA A 140 -0.42 14.56 1.41
N LEU A 141 -1.08 13.89 0.46
CA LEU A 141 -2.46 14.20 0.08
C LEU A 141 -3.43 14.08 1.26
N LEU A 142 -3.31 13.02 2.06
CA LEU A 142 -4.15 12.83 3.26
C LEU A 142 -3.98 13.93 4.29
N ARG A 143 -2.76 14.48 4.45
CA ARG A 143 -2.47 15.64 5.30
C ARG A 143 -3.06 16.94 4.76
N ALA A 144 -3.07 17.09 3.44
CA ALA A 144 -3.73 18.21 2.76
C ALA A 144 -5.26 18.11 2.77
N GLY A 145 -5.83 17.00 3.27
CA GLY A 145 -7.28 16.74 3.24
C GLY A 145 -7.78 16.24 1.89
N GLU A 146 -6.87 15.82 1.01
CA GLU A 146 -7.16 15.27 -0.30
C GLU A 146 -7.29 13.73 -0.27
N THR A 147 -7.63 13.16 -1.42
CA THR A 147 -7.82 11.71 -1.64
C THR A 147 -6.71 11.16 -2.53
N ASN A 148 -6.73 9.85 -2.84
CA ASN A 148 -5.79 9.23 -3.77
C ASN A 148 -6.08 9.52 -5.26
N LEU A 149 -7.19 10.18 -5.61
CA LEU A 149 -7.56 10.40 -7.02
C LEU A 149 -6.51 11.15 -7.86
N PRO A 150 -5.75 12.13 -7.34
CA PRO A 150 -4.66 12.77 -8.07
C PRO A 150 -3.56 11.79 -8.49
N LEU A 151 -3.31 10.73 -7.71
CA LEU A 151 -2.31 9.70 -8.07
C LEU A 151 -2.73 8.93 -9.32
N PHE A 152 -4.02 8.59 -9.43
CA PHE A 152 -4.54 7.95 -10.63
C PHE A 152 -4.53 8.88 -11.84
N ALA A 153 -4.91 10.15 -11.65
CA ALA A 153 -4.84 11.14 -12.72
C ALA A 153 -3.39 11.31 -13.23
N ALA A 154 -2.42 11.47 -12.33
CA ALA A 154 -1.01 11.54 -12.67
C ALA A 154 -0.55 10.29 -13.44
N ALA A 155 -0.96 9.10 -12.98
CA ALA A 155 -0.63 7.85 -13.67
C ALA A 155 -1.21 7.80 -15.08
N VAL A 156 -2.44 8.27 -15.31
CA VAL A 156 -3.04 8.32 -16.66
C VAL A 156 -2.31 9.30 -17.57
N GLU A 157 -2.04 10.50 -17.07
CA GLU A 157 -1.52 11.61 -17.88
C GLU A 157 -0.04 11.50 -18.24
N SER A 158 0.76 10.74 -17.48
CA SER A 158 2.17 10.56 -17.79
C SER A 158 2.35 9.80 -19.11
N ALA A 159 3.45 9.96 -19.83
CA ALA A 159 3.80 9.10 -20.96
C ALA A 159 4.46 7.79 -20.50
N ASP A 160 5.26 7.85 -19.44
CA ASP A 160 6.03 6.74 -18.91
C ASP A 160 6.20 6.81 -17.38
N LEU A 161 6.94 5.84 -16.81
CA LEU A 161 7.21 5.76 -15.39
C LEU A 161 8.08 6.94 -14.88
N PRO A 162 9.19 7.32 -15.55
CA PRO A 162 9.98 8.49 -15.15
C PRO A 162 9.16 9.79 -15.06
N GLU A 163 8.24 10.03 -16.00
CA GLU A 163 7.36 11.20 -15.92
C GLU A 163 6.37 11.09 -14.75
N PHE A 164 5.81 9.90 -14.51
CA PHE A 164 4.93 9.68 -13.37
C PHE A 164 5.65 9.94 -12.04
N GLU A 165 6.88 9.43 -11.87
CA GLU A 165 7.66 9.69 -10.67
C GLU A 165 8.01 11.16 -10.49
N ARG A 166 8.11 11.94 -11.58
CA ARG A 166 8.24 13.40 -11.50
C ARG A 166 6.96 14.04 -10.96
N LYS A 167 5.80 13.66 -11.50
CA LYS A 167 4.51 14.16 -11.01
C LYS A 167 4.24 13.78 -9.55
N LEU A 168 4.68 12.59 -9.10
CA LEU A 168 4.57 12.19 -7.69
C LEU A 168 5.28 13.17 -6.74
N ARG A 169 6.43 13.71 -7.15
CA ARG A 169 7.17 14.73 -6.37
C ARG A 169 6.49 16.10 -6.34
N GLU A 170 5.54 16.32 -7.24
CA GLU A 170 4.75 17.55 -7.28
C GLU A 170 3.48 17.43 -6.40
N LEU A 171 3.08 16.19 -6.05
CA LEU A 171 1.90 15.88 -5.22
C LEU A 171 2.19 15.79 -3.71
N GLY A 172 3.46 15.76 -3.29
CA GLY A 172 3.87 15.67 -1.88
C GLY A 172 5.20 16.33 -1.61
#